data_AF-A0A8T3V6R9-F1
#
_entry.id   AF-A0A8T3V6R9-F1
#
_cell.length_a   1.000
_cell.length_b   1.000
_cell.length_c   1.000
_cell.angle_alpha   90.00
_cell.angle_beta   90.00
_cell.angle_gamma   90.00
#
_symmetry.space_group_name_H-M   'P 1'
#
loop_
_entity.id
_entity.type
_entity.pdbx_description
1 polymer ?
#
loop_
_entity_poly.entity_id
_entity_poly.type
_entity_poly.pdbx_seq_one_letter_code
_entity_poly.pdbx_strand_id
1 'polypeptide(L)'
;MIRKIIFFLLALFIVMSAVCAIDSSNWTTATVGYEEFKIPPEYKNPYKSDFHMYEYDEDIDVFTVRYVNPAIMELYGYFIEHNQAKKVNVEGHDAVHFTSFDRHDDANNSKLWFSAGEEFYYIAWRGNEITPNVKEVVKSASDSNFTHEEFYDILNDEYQNYNLINAIESQRSDYPTQDRGHHSFVSVGSNGVNFGVMN
;
A
#
# COMPACT_ATOMS: atom_id res chain seq x y z
N MET A 1 45.67 -27.08 -0.78
CA MET A 1 45.29 -25.65 -0.59
C MET A 1 43.85 -25.36 -1.00
N ILE A 2 43.38 -25.83 -2.16
CA ILE A 2 42.02 -25.55 -2.69
C ILE A 2 40.88 -25.91 -1.72
N ARG A 3 40.94 -27.06 -1.02
CA ARG A 3 39.91 -27.43 -0.02
C ARG A 3 39.74 -26.42 1.12
N LYS A 4 40.83 -25.80 1.60
CA LYS A 4 40.76 -24.80 2.68
C LYS A 4 40.14 -23.48 2.22
N ILE A 5 40.33 -23.12 0.94
CA ILE A 5 39.74 -21.92 0.32
C ILE A 5 38.22 -22.10 0.13
N ILE A 6 37.77 -23.29 -0.28
CA ILE A 6 36.34 -23.61 -0.43
C ILE A 6 35.59 -23.52 0.91
N PHE A 7 36.14 -24.07 1.99
CA PHE A 7 35.53 -23.95 3.32
C PHE A 7 35.46 -22.50 3.82
N PHE A 8 36.45 -21.67 3.48
CA PHE A 8 36.46 -20.25 3.86
C PHE A 8 35.39 -19.45 3.10
N LEU A 9 35.20 -19.73 1.80
CA LEU A 9 34.16 -19.10 0.99
C LEU A 9 32.75 -19.53 1.42
N LEU A 10 32.55 -20.79 1.80
CA LEU A 10 31.27 -21.29 2.30
C LEU A 10 30.91 -20.64 3.65
N ALA A 11 31.89 -20.50 4.55
CA ALA A 11 31.70 -19.81 5.83
C ALA A 11 31.38 -18.31 5.63
N LEU A 12 32.04 -17.64 4.68
CA LEU A 12 31.76 -16.24 4.35
C LEU A 12 30.33 -16.04 3.81
N PHE A 13 29.82 -17.00 3.04
CA PHE A 13 28.46 -16.96 2.49
C PHE A 13 27.38 -17.13 3.58
N ILE A 14 27.65 -17.95 4.60
CA ILE A 14 26.75 -18.17 5.74
C ILE A 14 26.69 -16.92 6.65
N VAL A 15 27.80 -16.18 6.80
CA VAL A 15 27.81 -14.95 7.63
C VAL A 15 27.12 -13.78 6.93
N MET A 16 27.13 -13.73 5.59
CA MET A 16 26.40 -12.71 4.82
C MET A 16 24.88 -12.91 4.77
N SER A 17 24.39 -14.09 5.16
CA SER A 17 22.95 -14.40 5.24
C SER A 17 22.38 -14.29 6.65
N ALA A 18 23.16 -13.76 7.60
CA ALA A 18 22.64 -13.35 8.90
C ALA A 18 21.78 -12.08 8.72
N VAL A 19 20.52 -12.27 8.32
CA VAL A 19 19.48 -11.28 8.53
C VAL A 19 19.41 -11.07 10.04
N CYS A 20 19.92 -9.95 10.53
CA CYS A 20 19.71 -9.56 11.91
C CYS A 20 18.20 -9.40 12.10
N ALA A 21 17.57 -10.33 12.82
CA ALA A 21 16.19 -10.19 13.23
C ALA A 21 16.06 -8.89 14.03
N ILE A 22 15.08 -8.07 13.69
CA ILE A 22 14.80 -6.88 14.46
C ILE A 22 14.27 -7.29 15.84
N ASP A 23 14.77 -6.65 16.88
CA ASP A 23 14.20 -6.81 18.22
C ASP A 23 12.92 -5.97 18.31
N SER A 24 11.78 -6.63 18.14
CA SER A 24 10.47 -5.99 18.21
C SER A 24 9.79 -6.09 19.58
N SER A 25 10.55 -6.45 20.63
CA SER A 25 10.02 -6.63 21.98
C SER A 25 9.48 -5.35 22.63
N ASN A 26 9.99 -4.18 22.22
CA ASN A 26 9.58 -2.86 22.72
C ASN A 26 8.61 -2.12 21.80
N TRP A 27 8.13 -2.77 20.74
CA TRP A 27 7.17 -2.17 19.81
C TRP A 27 5.78 -2.15 20.44
N THR A 28 5.04 -1.07 20.20
CA THR A 28 3.63 -0.99 20.57
C THR A 28 2.77 -1.61 19.49
N THR A 29 1.47 -1.78 19.74
CA THR A 29 0.52 -2.19 18.69
C THR A 29 -0.50 -1.09 18.42
N ALA A 30 -1.04 -1.09 17.20
CA ALA A 30 -2.16 -0.25 16.80
C ALA A 30 -3.12 -1.03 15.90
N THR A 31 -4.42 -0.87 16.14
CA THR A 31 -5.46 -1.47 15.30
C THR A 31 -5.78 -0.56 14.14
N VAL A 32 -5.65 -1.08 12.92
CA VAL A 32 -6.07 -0.40 11.68
C VAL A 32 -6.88 -1.40 10.86
N GLY A 33 -8.10 -1.02 10.51
CA GLY A 33 -9.08 -1.91 9.93
C GLY A 33 -9.38 -3.07 10.86
N TYR A 34 -9.18 -4.28 10.34
CA TYR A 34 -9.40 -5.53 11.05
C TYR A 34 -8.10 -6.17 11.55
N GLU A 35 -6.97 -5.46 11.39
CA GLU A 35 -5.63 -5.95 11.73
C GLU A 35 -5.03 -5.21 12.93
N GLU A 36 -4.17 -5.90 13.67
CA GLU A 36 -3.31 -5.30 14.70
C GLU A 36 -1.88 -5.25 14.19
N PHE A 37 -1.37 -4.03 13.97
CA PHE A 37 -0.01 -3.82 13.48
C PHE A 37 0.92 -3.49 14.65
N LYS A 38 2.11 -4.10 14.65
CA LYS A 38 3.21 -3.62 15.48
C LYS A 38 3.73 -2.29 14.93
N ILE A 39 3.95 -1.33 15.82
CA ILE A 39 4.43 0.01 15.49
C ILE A 39 5.84 0.21 16.07
N PRO A 40 6.81 0.63 15.24
CA PRO A 40 8.17 0.94 15.69
C PRO A 40 8.19 1.97 16.83
N PRO A 41 9.11 1.88 17.80
CA PRO A 41 9.22 2.84 18.89
C PRO A 41 9.42 4.29 18.45
N GLU A 42 10.04 4.49 17.28
CA GLU A 42 10.21 5.80 16.63
C GLU A 42 8.87 6.44 16.22
N TYR A 43 7.80 5.65 16.06
CA TYR A 43 6.47 6.09 15.64
C TYR A 43 5.37 5.89 16.71
N LYS A 44 5.73 5.67 17.98
CA LYS A 44 4.79 5.21 19.04
C LYS A 44 3.63 6.15 19.41
N ASN A 45 3.72 7.42 19.02
CA ASN A 45 2.74 8.45 19.39
C ASN A 45 2.09 8.98 18.11
N PRO A 46 0.88 8.53 17.75
CA PRO A 46 0.26 8.97 16.51
C PRO A 46 -0.23 10.42 16.61
N TYR A 47 -0.12 11.16 15.52
CA TYR A 47 -0.91 12.36 15.27
C TYR A 47 -2.40 12.02 15.24
N LYS A 48 -2.75 10.92 14.57
CA LYS A 48 -4.12 10.41 14.48
C LYS A 48 -4.16 8.89 14.42
N SER A 49 -5.11 8.28 15.12
CA SER A 49 -5.37 6.85 15.05
C SER A 49 -6.86 6.57 15.17
N ASP A 50 -7.41 5.88 14.17
CA ASP A 50 -8.79 5.42 14.11
C ASP A 50 -8.87 4.12 13.29
N PHE A 51 -10.08 3.63 13.04
CA PHE A 51 -10.30 2.40 12.26
C PHE A 51 -9.64 2.44 10.86
N HIS A 52 -9.53 3.60 10.22
CA HIS A 52 -9.02 3.67 8.84
C HIS A 52 -7.51 3.85 8.79
N MET A 53 -6.89 4.33 9.87
CA MET A 53 -5.50 4.75 9.81
C MET A 53 -4.78 4.80 11.16
N TYR A 54 -3.47 4.63 11.08
CA TYR A 54 -2.50 5.07 12.07
C TYR A 54 -1.53 6.03 11.38
N GLU A 55 -1.55 7.31 11.76
CA GLU A 55 -0.71 8.37 11.22
C GLU A 55 0.22 8.89 12.31
N TYR A 56 1.53 8.76 12.12
CA TYR A 56 2.49 9.26 13.09
C TYR A 56 2.61 10.79 13.08
N ASP A 57 2.61 11.39 11.89
CA ASP A 57 2.77 12.82 11.66
C ASP A 57 1.58 13.34 10.83
N GLU A 58 1.40 14.67 10.79
CA GLU A 58 0.43 15.30 9.89
C GLU A 58 0.81 15.05 8.42
N ASP A 59 2.11 14.95 8.14
CA ASP A 59 2.59 14.45 6.85
C ASP A 59 2.50 12.91 6.80
N ILE A 60 1.55 12.44 5.97
CA ILE A 60 1.26 11.02 5.77
C ILE A 60 2.44 10.23 5.22
N ASP A 61 3.41 10.90 4.58
CA ASP A 61 4.57 10.25 3.99
C ASP A 61 5.67 9.96 5.02
N VAL A 62 5.60 10.51 6.24
CA VAL A 62 6.56 10.20 7.32
C VAL A 62 6.44 8.75 7.75
N PHE A 63 5.26 8.37 8.26
CA PHE A 63 4.90 7.00 8.58
C PHE A 63 3.39 6.88 8.76
N THR A 64 2.76 6.04 7.94
CA THR A 64 1.31 5.77 8.04
C THR A 64 1.01 4.32 7.75
N VAL A 65 0.05 3.73 8.46
CA VAL A 65 -0.64 2.48 8.07
C VAL A 65 -2.09 2.80 7.76
N ARG A 66 -2.62 2.37 6.62
CA ARG A 66 -4.01 2.65 6.20
C ARG A 66 -4.76 1.41 5.77
N TYR A 67 -6.02 1.33 6.19
CA TYR A 67 -7.04 0.47 5.62
C TYR A 67 -7.63 1.12 4.36
N VAL A 68 -7.66 0.41 3.22
CA VAL A 68 -7.99 1.03 1.93
C VAL A 68 -9.13 0.42 1.14
N ASN A 69 -9.76 -0.68 1.57
CA ASN A 69 -10.83 -1.32 0.77
C ASN A 69 -11.92 -0.35 0.26
N PRO A 70 -12.46 0.60 1.07
CA PRO A 70 -13.50 1.50 0.58
C PRO A 70 -13.06 2.45 -0.54
N ALA A 71 -11.75 2.65 -0.70
CA ALA A 71 -11.15 3.62 -1.62
C ALA A 71 -10.06 2.97 -2.50
N ILE A 72 -10.07 1.65 -2.64
CA ILE A 72 -9.00 0.89 -3.30
C ILE A 72 -8.85 1.34 -4.76
N MET A 73 -9.97 1.47 -5.48
CA MET A 73 -10.02 1.95 -6.86
C MET A 73 -9.32 3.30 -7.04
N GLU A 74 -9.75 4.31 -6.27
CA GLU A 74 -9.28 5.69 -6.42
C GLU A 74 -7.81 5.82 -6.02
N LEU A 75 -7.43 5.26 -4.87
CA LEU A 75 -6.07 5.40 -4.33
C LEU A 75 -5.06 4.58 -5.12
N TYR A 76 -5.37 3.31 -5.42
CA TYR A 76 -4.47 2.45 -6.18
C TYR A 76 -4.30 2.96 -7.60
N GLY A 77 -5.40 3.32 -8.26
CA GLY A 77 -5.42 3.89 -9.60
C GLY A 77 -4.60 5.18 -9.71
N TYR A 78 -4.78 6.10 -8.75
CA TYR A 78 -3.95 7.30 -8.69
C TYR A 78 -2.46 6.96 -8.51
N PHE A 79 -2.13 6.04 -7.58
CA PHE A 79 -0.72 5.73 -7.32
C PHE A 79 -0.03 5.06 -8.49
N ILE A 80 -0.70 4.14 -9.20
CA ILE A 80 -0.10 3.46 -10.35
C ILE A 80 0.16 4.39 -11.54
N GLU A 81 -0.65 5.43 -11.73
CA GLU A 81 -0.42 6.43 -12.78
C GLU A 81 0.70 7.42 -12.44
N HIS A 82 0.87 7.77 -11.16
CA HIS A 82 1.71 8.90 -10.75
C HIS A 82 3.04 8.49 -10.10
N ASN A 83 3.27 7.20 -9.85
CA ASN A 83 4.44 6.72 -9.11
C ASN A 83 5.10 5.54 -9.84
N GLN A 84 6.37 5.31 -9.54
CA GLN A 84 7.04 4.09 -10.00
C GLN A 84 6.56 2.92 -9.14
N ALA A 85 6.09 1.85 -9.77
CA ALA A 85 5.56 0.69 -9.05
C ALA A 85 6.35 -0.59 -9.36
N LYS A 86 6.53 -1.44 -8.35
CA LYS A 86 7.18 -2.74 -8.46
C LYS A 86 6.45 -3.79 -7.64
N LYS A 87 6.14 -4.93 -8.25
CA LYS A 87 5.67 -6.13 -7.54
C LYS A 87 6.80 -6.71 -6.69
N VAL A 88 6.52 -7.00 -5.43
CA VAL A 88 7.48 -7.50 -4.44
C VAL A 88 6.81 -8.53 -3.53
N ASN A 89 7.61 -9.33 -2.82
CA ASN A 89 7.14 -10.14 -1.71
C ASN A 89 7.85 -9.69 -0.44
N VAL A 90 7.09 -9.40 0.62
CA VAL A 90 7.59 -8.88 1.88
C VAL A 90 7.07 -9.75 3.01
N GLU A 91 7.99 -10.48 3.67
CA GLU A 91 7.67 -11.36 4.79
C GLU A 91 6.52 -12.35 4.52
N GLY A 92 6.40 -12.84 3.28
CA GLY A 92 5.35 -13.77 2.87
C GLY A 92 4.14 -13.12 2.19
N HIS A 93 4.01 -11.80 2.24
CA HIS A 93 2.91 -11.08 1.60
C HIS A 93 3.29 -10.65 0.18
N ASP A 94 2.43 -10.97 -0.80
CA ASP A 94 2.46 -10.30 -2.09
C ASP A 94 2.10 -8.83 -1.94
N ALA A 95 2.86 -7.97 -2.61
CA ALA A 95 2.76 -6.54 -2.42
C ALA A 95 3.18 -5.74 -3.65
N VAL A 96 2.75 -4.47 -3.70
CA VAL A 96 3.17 -3.48 -4.69
C VAL A 96 3.87 -2.34 -3.97
N HIS A 97 5.14 -2.14 -4.28
CA HIS A 97 5.97 -1.07 -3.76
C HIS A 97 5.98 0.09 -4.74
N PHE A 98 5.46 1.23 -4.29
CA PHE A 98 5.47 2.50 -4.99
C PHE A 98 6.58 3.38 -4.46
N THR A 99 7.27 4.08 -5.36
CA THR A 99 8.25 5.12 -5.03
C THR A 99 7.96 6.40 -5.81
N SER A 100 8.11 7.53 -5.12
CA SER A 100 8.08 8.86 -5.73
C SER A 100 9.02 9.80 -5.03
N PHE A 101 9.37 10.88 -5.72
CA PHE A 101 10.19 11.95 -5.18
C PHE A 101 9.29 13.15 -4.93
N ASP A 102 9.18 13.56 -3.67
CA ASP A 102 8.50 14.80 -3.29
C ASP A 102 9.47 15.97 -3.38
N ARG A 103 9.11 16.95 -4.21
CA ARG A 103 9.89 18.17 -4.40
C ARG A 103 9.74 19.18 -3.26
N HIS A 104 8.67 19.09 -2.48
CA HIS A 104 8.47 19.96 -1.34
C HIS A 104 9.45 19.62 -0.21
N ASP A 105 9.61 18.32 0.03
CA ASP A 105 10.45 17.78 1.11
C ASP A 105 11.88 17.42 0.65
N ASP A 106 12.16 17.53 -0.65
CA ASP A 106 13.42 17.09 -1.29
C ASP A 106 13.78 15.64 -0.90
N ALA A 107 12.74 14.79 -0.81
CA ALA A 107 12.82 13.46 -0.24
C ALA A 107 12.11 12.43 -1.11
N ASN A 108 12.61 11.19 -1.09
CA ASN A 108 11.88 10.06 -1.67
C ASN A 108 10.87 9.54 -0.66
N ASN A 109 9.68 9.20 -1.12
CA ASN A 109 8.62 8.61 -0.32
C ASN A 109 8.26 7.25 -0.94
N SER A 110 7.91 6.30 -0.08
CA SER A 110 7.50 4.96 -0.47
C SER A 110 6.13 4.63 0.08
N LYS A 111 5.40 3.81 -0.68
CA LYS A 111 4.15 3.20 -0.25
C LYS A 111 4.19 1.71 -0.57
N LEU A 112 3.83 0.84 0.37
CA LEU A 112 3.77 -0.60 0.17
C LEU A 112 2.34 -1.05 0.35
N TRP A 113 1.73 -1.51 -0.74
CA TRP A 113 0.38 -2.04 -0.77
C TRP A 113 0.40 -3.55 -0.64
N PHE A 114 -0.39 -4.11 0.25
CA PHE A 114 -0.46 -5.55 0.51
C PHE A 114 -1.84 -5.92 1.05
N SER A 115 -2.10 -7.22 1.15
CA SER A 115 -3.31 -7.76 1.77
C SER A 115 -2.97 -8.49 3.07
N ALA A 116 -3.92 -8.46 4.00
CA ALA A 116 -3.91 -9.20 5.26
C ALA A 116 -5.35 -9.64 5.56
N GLY A 117 -5.54 -10.93 5.83
CA GLY A 117 -6.87 -11.53 5.84
C GLY A 117 -7.60 -11.33 4.51
N GLU A 118 -8.82 -10.79 4.55
CA GLU A 118 -9.63 -10.47 3.36
C GLU A 118 -9.51 -8.99 2.94
N GLU A 119 -8.56 -8.25 3.50
CA GLU A 119 -8.52 -6.79 3.47
C GLU A 119 -7.21 -6.28 2.85
N PHE A 120 -7.25 -5.03 2.38
CA PHE A 120 -6.13 -4.34 1.74
C PHE A 120 -5.66 -3.15 2.58
N TYR A 121 -4.34 -3.02 2.64
CA TYR A 121 -3.67 -1.98 3.40
C TYR A 121 -2.55 -1.35 2.59
N TYR A 122 -2.13 -0.15 2.99
CA TYR A 122 -0.79 0.32 2.66
C TYR A 122 -0.04 0.87 3.86
N ILE A 123 1.29 0.77 3.78
CA ILE A 123 2.23 1.48 4.66
C ILE A 123 2.93 2.56 3.85
N ALA A 124 2.97 3.79 4.34
CA ALA A 124 3.76 4.88 3.79
C ALA A 124 4.97 5.19 4.68
N TRP A 125 6.11 5.52 4.10
CA TRP A 125 7.30 5.97 4.83
C TRP A 125 8.24 6.80 3.95
N ARG A 126 9.07 7.63 4.59
CA ARG A 126 10.16 8.35 3.92
C ARG A 126 11.31 7.39 3.59
N GLY A 127 11.75 7.44 2.36
CA GLY A 127 12.79 6.61 1.77
C GLY A 127 12.30 5.90 0.52
N ASN A 128 13.23 5.22 -0.16
CA ASN A 128 12.99 4.46 -1.38
C ASN A 128 13.14 2.94 -1.18
N GLU A 129 13.66 2.49 -0.03
CA GLU A 129 13.91 1.08 0.25
C GLU A 129 12.93 0.54 1.30
N ILE A 130 12.52 -0.72 1.14
CA ILE A 130 11.73 -1.43 2.14
C ILE A 130 12.62 -1.74 3.34
N THR A 131 12.42 -0.98 4.43
CA THR A 131 13.26 -1.04 5.63
C THR A 131 12.94 -2.27 6.49
N PRO A 132 13.86 -2.72 7.38
CA PRO A 132 13.54 -3.74 8.38
C PRO A 132 12.34 -3.39 9.25
N ASN A 133 12.11 -2.10 9.52
CA ASN A 133 10.94 -1.66 10.28
C ASN A 133 9.65 -1.97 9.51
N VAL A 134 9.58 -1.58 8.23
CA VAL A 134 8.41 -1.87 7.38
C VAL A 134 8.16 -3.37 7.26
N LYS A 135 9.22 -4.18 7.13
CA LYS A 135 9.08 -5.65 7.10
C LYS A 135 8.43 -6.20 8.36
N GLU A 136 8.86 -5.76 9.54
CA GLU A 136 8.28 -6.24 10.80
C GLU A 136 6.85 -5.71 11.03
N VAL A 137 6.50 -4.52 10.51
CA VAL A 137 5.09 -4.06 10.46
C VAL A 137 4.25 -5.01 9.59
N VAL A 138 4.69 -5.33 8.37
CA VAL A 138 3.97 -6.26 7.47
C VAL A 138 3.82 -7.63 8.12
N LYS A 139 4.90 -8.18 8.68
CA LYS A 139 4.93 -9.47 9.36
C LYS A 139 3.98 -9.58 10.56
N SER A 140 3.60 -8.45 11.16
CA SER A 140 2.66 -8.45 12.28
C SER A 140 1.20 -8.61 11.85
N ALA A 141 0.91 -8.38 10.57
CA ALA A 141 -0.41 -8.59 10.00
C ALA A 141 -0.71 -10.08 9.82
N SER A 142 -2.00 -10.42 9.75
CA SER A 142 -2.43 -11.78 9.40
C SER A 142 -2.05 -12.14 7.95
N ASP A 143 -1.78 -13.42 7.69
CA ASP A 143 -1.55 -13.92 6.34
C ASP A 143 -2.73 -13.53 5.41
N SER A 144 -2.44 -13.27 4.14
CA SER A 144 -3.48 -12.99 3.15
C SER A 144 -4.34 -14.23 2.88
N ASN A 145 -5.65 -14.03 2.76
CA ASN A 145 -6.57 -15.05 2.26
C ASN A 145 -6.59 -15.14 0.73
N PHE A 146 -5.90 -14.24 0.03
CA PHE A 146 -5.78 -14.26 -1.41
C PHE A 146 -4.54 -15.03 -1.85
N THR A 147 -4.68 -15.80 -2.91
CA THR A 147 -3.53 -16.31 -3.65
C THR A 147 -2.78 -15.18 -4.35
N HIS A 148 -1.56 -15.45 -4.78
CA HIS A 148 -0.75 -14.52 -5.59
C HIS A 148 -1.52 -13.98 -6.80
N GLU A 149 -2.22 -14.86 -7.53
CA GLU A 149 -2.99 -14.48 -8.72
C GLU A 149 -4.18 -13.59 -8.35
N GLU A 150 -4.99 -14.02 -7.37
CA GLU A 150 -6.16 -13.25 -6.90
C GLU A 150 -5.77 -11.85 -6.40
N PHE A 151 -4.67 -11.73 -5.65
CA PHE A 151 -4.19 -10.44 -5.15
C PHE A 151 -3.92 -9.44 -6.29
N TYR A 152 -3.19 -9.87 -7.33
CA TYR A 152 -2.86 -8.98 -8.45
C TYR A 152 -4.02 -8.77 -9.40
N ASP A 153 -4.92 -9.74 -9.55
CA ASP A 153 -6.12 -9.62 -10.38
C ASP A 153 -7.08 -8.59 -9.78
N ILE A 154 -7.32 -8.62 -8.46
CA ILE A 154 -8.11 -7.60 -7.77
C ILE A 154 -7.52 -6.20 -8.02
N LEU A 155 -6.22 -6.02 -7.79
CA LEU A 155 -5.57 -4.72 -8.01
C LEU A 155 -5.64 -4.26 -9.47
N ASN A 156 -5.53 -5.19 -10.42
CA ASN A 156 -5.66 -4.88 -11.84
C ASN A 156 -7.09 -4.45 -12.19
N ASP A 157 -8.10 -5.16 -11.69
CA ASP A 157 -9.51 -4.83 -11.93
C ASP A 157 -9.86 -3.45 -11.36
N GLU A 158 -9.37 -3.13 -10.16
CA GLU A 158 -9.53 -1.80 -9.55
C GLU A 158 -8.87 -0.70 -10.38
N TYR A 159 -7.69 -0.96 -10.95
CA TYR A 159 -7.05 -0.01 -11.87
C TYR A 159 -7.83 0.15 -13.18
N GLN A 160 -8.38 -0.93 -13.75
CA GLN A 160 -9.23 -0.80 -14.96
C GLN A 160 -10.50 0.00 -14.67
N ASN A 161 -11.11 -0.20 -13.50
CA ASN A 161 -12.28 0.57 -13.07
C ASN A 161 -11.95 2.06 -12.90
N TYR A 162 -10.80 2.37 -12.29
CA TYR A 162 -10.31 3.73 -12.17
C TYR A 162 -10.14 4.40 -13.55
N ASN A 163 -9.50 3.73 -14.51
CA ASN A 163 -9.33 4.25 -15.87
C ASN A 163 -10.66 4.51 -16.57
N LEU A 164 -11.64 3.62 -16.39
CA LEU A 164 -12.97 3.76 -16.96
C LEU A 164 -13.69 4.99 -16.37
N ILE A 165 -13.66 5.16 -15.05
CA ILE A 165 -14.28 6.32 -14.39
C ILE A 165 -13.61 7.63 -14.82
N ASN A 166 -12.28 7.70 -14.80
CA ASN A 166 -11.55 8.89 -15.27
C ASN A 166 -11.84 9.23 -16.74
N ALA A 167 -12.00 8.23 -17.60
CA ALA A 167 -12.40 8.45 -18.99
C ALA A 167 -13.83 9.00 -19.12
N ILE A 168 -14.76 8.57 -18.28
CA ILE A 168 -16.13 9.09 -18.25
C ILE A 168 -16.17 10.52 -17.71
N GLU A 169 -15.43 10.79 -16.63
CA GLU A 169 -15.40 12.11 -15.99
C GLU A 169 -14.72 13.17 -16.85
N SER A 170 -13.60 12.82 -17.51
CA SER A 170 -12.96 13.72 -18.48
C SER A 170 -13.90 14.08 -19.64
N GLN A 171 -14.65 13.11 -20.18
CA GLN A 171 -15.66 13.38 -21.19
C GLN A 171 -16.77 14.31 -20.70
N ARG A 172 -17.23 14.17 -19.44
CA ARG A 172 -18.24 15.07 -18.85
C ARG A 172 -17.72 16.50 -18.68
N SER A 173 -16.45 16.68 -18.36
CA SER A 173 -15.82 18.00 -18.23
C SER A 173 -15.72 18.75 -19.56
N ASP A 174 -15.67 18.03 -20.69
CA ASP A 174 -15.58 18.61 -22.04
C ASP A 174 -16.95 19.03 -22.63
N TYR A 175 -18.07 18.66 -21.98
CA TYR A 175 -19.38 19.17 -22.38
C TYR A 175 -19.58 20.58 -21.81
N PRO A 176 -19.92 21.59 -22.64
CA PRO A 176 -20.26 22.91 -22.14
C PRO A 176 -21.45 22.78 -21.19
N THR A 177 -21.27 23.16 -19.93
CA THR A 177 -22.34 23.21 -18.92
C THR A 177 -23.39 24.26 -19.28
N GLN A 178 -24.28 23.89 -20.20
CA GLN A 178 -25.61 24.45 -20.32
C GLN A 178 -26.59 23.31 -20.06
N ASP A 179 -26.75 22.89 -18.81
CA ASP A 179 -28.05 22.34 -18.46
C ASP A 179 -28.46 22.59 -17.01
N ARG A 180 -29.75 22.95 -16.89
CA ARG A 180 -30.46 23.30 -15.68
C ARG A 180 -30.95 22.00 -15.02
N GLY A 181 -30.28 21.56 -13.95
CA GLY A 181 -30.94 20.79 -12.90
C GLY A 181 -31.05 19.27 -13.05
N HIS A 182 -30.32 18.60 -13.95
CA HIS A 182 -30.26 17.14 -13.98
C HIS A 182 -28.93 16.63 -13.41
N HIS A 183 -28.98 16.03 -12.22
CA HIS A 183 -27.83 15.37 -11.61
C HIS A 183 -27.77 13.91 -12.04
N SER A 184 -26.83 13.58 -12.93
CA SER A 184 -26.54 12.21 -13.35
C SER A 184 -25.41 11.63 -12.52
N PHE A 185 -25.68 10.64 -11.67
CA PHE A 185 -24.66 9.93 -10.92
C PHE A 185 -24.33 8.58 -11.58
N VAL A 186 -23.09 8.14 -11.40
CA VAL A 186 -22.64 6.79 -11.74
C VAL A 186 -22.37 6.09 -10.41
N SER A 187 -22.98 4.93 -10.20
CA SER A 187 -22.69 4.07 -9.06
C SER A 187 -22.13 2.76 -9.59
N VAL A 188 -20.94 2.41 -9.11
CA VAL A 188 -20.31 1.11 -9.37
C VAL A 188 -20.54 0.26 -8.12
N GLY A 189 -21.30 -0.82 -8.29
CA GLY A 189 -21.51 -1.83 -7.25
C GLY A 189 -21.03 -3.20 -7.74
N SER A 190 -21.06 -4.19 -6.86
CA SER A 190 -20.53 -5.54 -7.06
C SER A 190 -21.11 -6.33 -8.25
N ASN A 191 -22.12 -5.78 -8.95
CA ASN A 191 -22.82 -6.38 -10.08
C ASN A 191 -22.69 -5.56 -11.40
N GLY A 192 -21.74 -4.63 -11.48
CA GLY A 192 -21.48 -3.82 -12.67
C GLY A 192 -22.03 -2.37 -12.60
N VAL A 193 -21.81 -1.62 -13.68
CA VAL A 193 -22.11 -0.18 -13.79
C VAL A 193 -23.62 0.05 -13.94
N ASN A 194 -24.23 0.80 -13.00
CA ASN A 194 -25.61 1.24 -13.10
C ASN A 194 -25.70 2.74 -13.44
N PHE A 195 -26.51 3.06 -14.44
CA PHE A 195 -26.81 4.44 -14.84
C PHE A 195 -28.18 4.85 -14.29
N GLY A 196 -28.23 5.96 -13.56
CA GLY A 196 -29.46 6.55 -13.05
C GLY A 196 -29.58 8.02 -13.44
N VAL A 197 -30.78 8.44 -13.86
CA VAL A 197 -31.17 9.84 -14.04
C VAL A 197 -32.25 10.14 -13.02
N MET A 198 -32.01 11.10 -12.12
CA MET A 198 -33.06 11.65 -11.24
C MET A 198 -33.74 12.81 -11.95
N ASN A 199 -35.07 12.79 -11.98
CA ASN A 199 -35.93 13.89 -12.41
C ASN A 199 -36.35 14.75 -11.23
#